data_AF-A0A960DVW2-F1
#
_entry.id   AF-A0A960DVW2-F1
#
_cell.length_a   1.000
_cell.length_b   1.000
_cell.length_c   1.000
_cell.angle_alpha   90.00
_cell.angle_beta   90.00
_cell.angle_gamma   90.00
#
_symmetry.space_group_name_H-M   'P 1'
#
loop_
_entity.id
_entity.type
_entity.pdbx_description
1 polymer ?
#
loop_
_entity_poly.entity_id
_entity_poly.type
_entity_poly.pdbx_seq_one_letter_code
_entity_poly.pdbx_strand_id
1 'polypeptide(L)'
;MSDATLHPVGATTPSSAPAVDDRPARSLRRRLRAPLLTSLVVQIVLVLGDRMPSVDAMSYFETGRNWVDGKGYTRQGSPELHFPPVAPLGFGILEKLLGSDIFALRAWNLLWGLAAVLLLTAIGWYLSCDDDVVVATAWFATLVPGVITLSIKGASGSELPAACFLLASALVVLWALDRGRGPLGLRRYGAVAGAGALTGLAYLTRPESLMPGGAIGLFVLILAWRSSDHGPKLAARRALAAGAAFGVTTALLMAPYLAYMHGNTGSWSLTSKTKDASIDAWRAVAEDNRLERDQILYAIQPDGV
;
A
#
# COMPACT_ATOMS: atom_id res chain seq x y z
N MET A 1 -12.21 -72.87 -47.69
CA MET A 1 -13.52 -72.21 -47.54
C MET A 1 -13.63 -71.84 -46.07
N SER A 2 -13.38 -70.58 -45.74
CA SER A 2 -13.38 -70.06 -44.37
C SER A 2 -14.31 -68.84 -44.36
N ASP A 3 -15.44 -68.97 -43.68
CA ASP A 3 -16.42 -67.89 -43.51
C ASP A 3 -15.89 -66.88 -42.48
N ALA A 4 -15.83 -65.62 -42.88
CA ALA A 4 -15.52 -64.49 -42.02
C ALA A 4 -16.82 -63.85 -41.53
N THR A 5 -17.16 -64.06 -40.26
CA THR A 5 -18.25 -63.38 -39.56
C THR A 5 -17.82 -61.98 -39.14
N LEU A 6 -18.42 -60.95 -39.75
CA LEU A 6 -18.31 -59.55 -39.34
C LEU A 6 -19.26 -59.26 -38.16
N HIS A 7 -18.70 -58.80 -37.04
CA HIS A 7 -19.47 -58.21 -35.95
C HIS A 7 -19.78 -56.73 -36.23
N PRO A 8 -21.00 -56.23 -35.94
CA PRO A 8 -21.34 -54.83 -36.13
C PRO A 8 -20.75 -53.95 -35.02
N VAL A 9 -20.09 -52.88 -35.43
CA VAL A 9 -19.58 -51.80 -34.57
C VAL A 9 -20.76 -51.05 -33.95
N GLY A 10 -20.83 -51.02 -32.62
CA GLY A 10 -21.87 -50.34 -31.86
C GLY A 10 -21.88 -48.83 -32.11
N ALA A 11 -23.07 -48.29 -32.38
CA ALA A 11 -23.33 -46.86 -32.50
C ALA A 11 -23.07 -46.15 -31.16
N THR A 12 -22.08 -45.27 -31.13
CA THR A 12 -21.86 -44.33 -30.04
C THR A 12 -22.93 -43.26 -30.06
N THR A 13 -23.76 -43.21 -29.01
CA THR A 13 -24.73 -42.14 -28.77
C THR A 13 -24.03 -40.77 -28.68
N PRO A 14 -24.56 -39.72 -29.31
CA PRO A 14 -23.98 -38.38 -29.22
C PRO A 14 -24.08 -37.87 -27.78
N SER A 15 -22.92 -37.55 -27.21
CA SER A 15 -22.77 -36.85 -25.94
C SER A 15 -23.56 -35.55 -25.99
N SER A 16 -24.59 -35.44 -25.16
CA SER A 16 -25.39 -34.21 -25.01
C SER A 16 -24.47 -33.08 -24.55
N ALA A 17 -24.33 -32.05 -25.38
CA ALA A 17 -23.62 -30.83 -25.02
C ALA A 17 -24.18 -30.28 -23.69
N PRO A 18 -23.32 -29.80 -22.76
CA PRO A 18 -23.78 -29.28 -21.48
C PRO A 18 -24.77 -28.13 -21.71
N ALA A 19 -25.91 -28.20 -21.04
CA ALA A 19 -26.96 -27.19 -21.13
C ALA A 19 -26.39 -25.82 -20.76
N VAL A 20 -26.49 -24.86 -21.69
CA VAL A 20 -26.15 -23.46 -21.45
C VAL A 20 -27.16 -22.93 -20.43
N ASP A 21 -26.67 -22.51 -19.25
CA ASP A 21 -27.50 -21.98 -18.17
C ASP A 21 -28.02 -20.59 -18.57
N ASP A 22 -29.26 -20.52 -19.07
CA ASP A 22 -29.94 -19.30 -19.55
C ASP A 22 -30.32 -18.30 -18.43
N ARG A 23 -29.79 -18.47 -17.20
CA ARG A 23 -30.05 -17.53 -16.11
C ARG A 23 -29.42 -16.17 -16.44
N PRO A 24 -30.18 -15.06 -16.39
CA PRO A 24 -29.63 -13.74 -16.68
C PRO A 24 -28.49 -13.41 -15.72
N ALA A 25 -27.31 -13.16 -16.28
CA ALA A 25 -26.11 -12.84 -15.51
C ALA A 25 -26.42 -11.68 -14.55
N ARG A 26 -26.28 -11.93 -13.23
CA ARG A 26 -26.48 -10.90 -12.21
C ARG A 26 -25.44 -9.80 -12.44
N SER A 27 -25.86 -8.54 -12.42
CA SER A 27 -24.92 -7.42 -12.59
C SER A 27 -23.79 -7.47 -11.55
N LEU A 28 -22.56 -7.14 -11.96
CA LEU A 28 -21.37 -7.08 -11.11
C LEU A 28 -21.64 -6.37 -9.77
N ARG A 29 -22.35 -5.24 -9.83
CA ARG A 29 -22.74 -4.46 -8.64
C ARG A 29 -23.51 -5.29 -7.61
N ARG A 30 -24.42 -6.17 -8.04
CA ARG A 30 -25.15 -7.07 -7.12
C ARG A 30 -24.24 -8.17 -6.59
N ARG A 31 -23.35 -8.70 -7.42
CA ARG A 31 -22.41 -9.78 -7.06
C ARG A 31 -21.36 -9.32 -6.03
N LEU A 32 -20.92 -8.06 -6.12
CA LEU A 32 -19.97 -7.45 -5.18
C LEU A 32 -20.55 -7.11 -3.81
N ARG A 33 -21.88 -7.06 -3.65
CA ARG A 33 -22.50 -6.72 -2.34
C ARG A 33 -22.07 -7.69 -1.24
N ALA A 34 -22.07 -8.99 -1.54
CA ALA A 34 -21.73 -10.02 -0.57
C ALA A 34 -20.27 -9.89 -0.07
N PRO A 35 -19.23 -9.92 -0.93
CA PRO A 35 -17.85 -9.79 -0.45
C PRO A 35 -17.58 -8.45 0.25
N LEU A 36 -18.14 -7.34 -0.24
CA LEU A 36 -17.92 -6.01 0.38
C LEU A 36 -18.61 -5.89 1.75
N LEU A 37 -19.83 -6.42 1.89
CA LEU A 37 -20.50 -6.46 3.18
C LEU A 37 -19.77 -7.39 4.16
N THR A 38 -19.32 -8.55 3.69
CA THR A 38 -18.51 -9.45 4.51
C THR A 38 -17.21 -8.77 4.94
N SER A 39 -16.54 -8.03 4.05
CA SER A 39 -15.35 -7.26 4.39
C SER A 39 -15.62 -6.26 5.51
N LEU A 40 -16.69 -5.47 5.39
CA LEU A 40 -17.07 -4.53 6.43
C LEU A 40 -17.31 -5.22 7.77
N VAL A 41 -18.07 -6.32 7.79
CA VAL A 41 -18.36 -7.08 9.02
C VAL A 41 -17.08 -7.67 9.62
N VAL A 42 -16.26 -8.35 8.81
CA VAL A 42 -15.01 -8.97 9.26
C VAL A 42 -14.08 -7.90 9.83
N GLN A 43 -13.90 -6.78 9.14
CA GLN A 43 -13.02 -5.72 9.62
C GLN A 43 -13.54 -5.08 10.91
N ILE A 44 -14.85 -4.84 11.03
CA ILE A 44 -15.47 -4.37 12.29
C ILE A 44 -15.17 -5.36 13.43
N VAL A 45 -15.39 -6.66 13.21
CA VAL A 45 -15.11 -7.69 14.22
C VAL A 45 -13.64 -7.69 14.63
N LEU A 46 -12.72 -7.55 13.67
CA LEU A 46 -11.28 -7.52 13.92
C LEU A 46 -10.86 -6.30 14.74
N VAL A 47 -11.27 -5.09 14.34
CA VAL A 47 -10.90 -3.86 15.07
C VAL A 47 -11.55 -3.79 16.44
N LEU A 48 -12.77 -4.32 16.62
CA LEU A 48 -13.39 -4.45 17.95
C LEU A 48 -12.63 -5.43 18.85
N GLY A 49 -11.92 -6.38 18.26
CA GLY A 49 -11.03 -7.31 18.95
C GLY A 49 -9.73 -6.66 19.47
N ASP A 50 -9.31 -5.52 18.93
CA ASP A 50 -8.13 -4.80 19.41
C ASP A 50 -8.41 -4.18 20.78
N ARG A 51 -7.64 -4.60 21.79
CA ARG A 51 -7.81 -4.18 23.19
C ARG A 51 -6.74 -3.20 23.66
N MET A 52 -5.60 -3.16 22.98
CA MET A 52 -4.46 -2.33 23.36
C MET A 52 -3.66 -1.96 22.11
N PRO A 53 -3.16 -0.73 21.99
CA PRO A 53 -2.23 -0.38 20.92
C PRO A 53 -0.92 -1.16 21.07
N SER A 54 -0.26 -1.48 19.96
CA SER A 54 1.11 -2.00 19.99
C SER A 54 2.08 -0.96 20.54
N VAL A 55 3.30 -1.39 20.84
CA VAL A 55 4.41 -0.50 21.21
C VAL A 55 4.65 0.58 20.15
N ASP A 56 4.58 0.20 18.87
CA ASP A 56 4.72 1.14 17.74
C ASP A 56 3.55 2.12 17.69
N ALA A 57 2.32 1.64 17.89
CA ALA A 57 1.13 2.50 17.92
C ALA A 57 1.15 3.49 19.08
N MET A 58 1.59 3.08 20.27
CA MET A 58 1.79 3.99 21.40
C MET A 58 2.80 5.10 21.05
N SER A 59 3.88 4.74 20.35
CA SER A 59 4.87 5.70 19.88
C SER A 59 4.29 6.66 18.84
N TYR A 60 3.48 6.17 17.91
CA TYR A 60 2.76 7.01 16.95
C TYR A 60 1.82 8.01 17.63
N PHE A 61 1.04 7.56 18.62
CA PHE A 61 0.15 8.43 19.39
C PHE A 61 0.93 9.51 20.13
N GLU A 62 2.00 9.14 20.83
CA GLU A 62 2.83 10.11 21.56
C GLU A 62 3.38 11.21 20.63
N THR A 63 4.01 10.81 19.52
CA THR A 63 4.52 11.76 18.52
C THR A 63 3.40 12.60 17.91
N GLY A 64 2.27 11.96 17.58
CA GLY A 64 1.09 12.64 17.04
C GLY A 64 0.54 13.70 17.97
N ARG A 65 0.36 13.39 19.27
CA ARG A 65 -0.08 14.33 20.29
C ARG A 65 0.88 15.50 20.44
N ASN A 66 2.18 15.22 20.55
CA ASN A 66 3.18 16.25 20.68
C ASN A 66 3.12 17.23 19.51
N TRP A 67 2.97 16.72 18.28
CA TRP A 67 2.80 17.57 17.12
C TRP A 67 1.51 18.39 17.16
N VAL A 68 0.38 17.74 17.48
CA VAL A 68 -0.94 18.39 17.59
C VAL A 68 -0.99 19.48 18.68
N ASP A 69 -0.23 19.30 19.75
CA ASP A 69 -0.11 20.22 20.88
C ASP A 69 0.92 21.34 20.63
N GLY A 70 1.61 21.33 19.50
CA GLY A 70 2.63 22.33 19.17
C GLY A 70 4.00 22.10 19.82
N LYS A 71 4.26 20.91 20.37
CA LYS A 71 5.56 20.50 20.95
C LYS A 71 6.56 19.98 19.90
N GLY A 72 6.23 20.14 18.62
CA GLY A 72 7.01 19.66 17.48
C GLY A 72 6.83 18.17 17.19
N TYR A 73 7.55 17.67 16.18
CA TYR A 73 7.58 16.26 15.82
C TYR A 73 8.55 15.52 16.75
N THR A 74 8.11 15.26 17.98
CA THR A 74 8.97 14.80 19.08
C THR A 74 8.36 13.59 19.81
N ARG A 75 9.19 12.76 20.42
CA ARG A 75 8.79 11.66 21.30
C ARG A 75 9.70 11.64 22.51
N GLN A 76 9.14 11.55 23.71
CA GLN A 76 9.86 11.57 24.99
C GLN A 76 10.83 12.76 25.15
N GLY A 77 10.46 13.93 24.60
CA GLY A 77 11.25 15.16 24.68
C GLY A 77 12.36 15.30 23.64
N SER A 78 12.59 14.30 22.79
CA SER A 78 13.59 14.35 21.70
C SER A 78 12.93 14.33 20.32
N PRO A 79 13.61 14.77 19.25
CA PRO A 79 13.14 14.64 17.87
C PRO A 79 12.76 13.19 17.52
N GLU A 80 11.60 12.99 16.90
CA GLU A 80 11.16 11.65 16.48
C GLU A 80 11.79 11.29 15.13
N LEU A 81 12.77 10.39 15.16
CA LEU A 81 13.52 9.98 13.97
C LEU A 81 13.19 8.58 13.47
N HIS A 82 12.54 7.75 14.30
CA HIS A 82 12.31 6.33 14.01
C HIS A 82 11.10 6.13 13.08
N PHE A 83 10.02 6.89 13.31
CA PHE A 83 8.77 6.77 12.58
C PHE A 83 8.55 7.92 11.58
N PRO A 84 8.28 7.62 10.30
CA PRO A 84 7.85 8.59 9.32
C PRO A 84 6.50 9.25 9.66
N PRO A 85 6.20 10.45 9.14
CA PRO A 85 5.14 11.31 9.66
C PRO A 85 3.70 10.85 9.41
N VAL A 86 3.40 10.07 8.37
CA VAL A 86 1.99 9.81 8.00
C VAL A 86 1.22 9.11 9.12
N ALA A 87 1.79 8.07 9.73
CA ALA A 87 1.11 7.34 10.80
C ALA A 87 0.99 8.18 12.09
N PRO A 88 2.06 8.74 12.67
CA PRO A 88 1.97 9.63 13.84
C PRO A 88 0.99 10.78 13.69
N LEU A 89 1.07 11.52 12.57
CA LEU A 89 0.18 12.66 12.33
C LEU A 89 -1.27 12.19 12.19
N GLY A 90 -1.50 11.08 11.50
CA GLY A 90 -2.82 10.47 11.37
C GLY A 90 -3.41 10.05 12.71
N PHE A 91 -2.63 9.38 13.54
CA PHE A 91 -3.04 8.96 14.89
C PHE A 91 -3.32 10.14 15.81
N GLY A 92 -2.44 11.15 15.86
CA GLY A 92 -2.64 12.34 16.69
C GLY A 92 -3.91 13.12 16.30
N ILE A 93 -4.17 13.27 14.99
CA ILE A 93 -5.39 13.93 14.51
C ILE A 93 -6.63 13.11 14.89
N LEU A 94 -6.63 11.79 14.63
CA LEU A 94 -7.76 10.93 14.94
C LEU A 94 -8.04 10.84 16.44
N GLU A 95 -6.99 10.77 17.26
CA GLU A 95 -7.12 10.78 18.70
C GLU A 95 -7.75 12.08 19.19
N LYS A 96 -7.30 13.24 18.69
CA LYS A 96 -7.89 14.54 19.02
C LYS A 96 -9.38 14.61 18.65
N LEU A 97 -9.75 14.03 17.51
CA LEU A 97 -11.13 14.03 17.02
C LEU A 97 -12.05 13.06 17.78
N LEU A 98 -11.52 11.91 18.21
CA LEU A 98 -12.30 10.82 18.81
C LEU A 98 -12.19 10.76 20.34
N GLY A 99 -11.24 11.49 20.93
CA GLY A 99 -10.98 11.53 22.37
C GLY A 99 -10.46 10.22 22.96
N SER A 100 -9.91 9.31 22.13
CA SER A 100 -9.44 8.00 22.57
C SER A 100 -8.48 7.34 21.57
N ASP A 101 -7.34 6.89 22.08
CA ASP A 101 -6.35 6.09 21.34
C ASP A 101 -6.95 4.84 20.71
N ILE A 102 -7.77 4.11 21.47
CA ILE A 102 -8.37 2.85 20.99
C ILE A 102 -9.35 3.13 19.86
N PHE A 103 -10.19 4.17 19.97
CA PHE A 103 -11.11 4.51 18.88
C PHE A 103 -10.36 5.02 17.65
N ALA A 104 -9.31 5.84 17.83
CA ALA A 104 -8.45 6.28 16.75
C ALA A 104 -7.75 5.11 16.05
N LEU A 105 -7.21 4.15 16.80
CA LEU A 105 -6.61 2.93 16.27
C LEU A 105 -7.59 2.11 15.44
N ARG A 106 -8.78 1.87 15.98
CA ARG A 106 -9.84 1.12 15.29
C ARG A 106 -10.31 1.82 14.04
N ALA A 107 -10.53 3.13 14.09
CA ALA A 107 -10.95 3.93 12.95
C ALA A 107 -9.88 3.92 11.84
N TRP A 108 -8.62 4.10 12.22
CA TRP A 108 -7.48 4.04 11.30
C TRP A 108 -7.38 2.68 10.60
N ASN A 109 -7.38 1.59 11.36
CA ASN A 109 -7.29 0.23 10.81
C ASN A 109 -8.49 -0.13 9.93
N LEU A 110 -9.71 0.25 10.34
CA LEU A 110 -10.92 0.02 9.56
C LEU A 110 -10.88 0.80 8.24
N LEU A 111 -10.48 2.07 8.27
CA LEU A 111 -10.41 2.91 7.08
C LEU A 111 -9.44 2.32 6.05
N TRP A 112 -8.21 2.03 6.48
CA TRP A 112 -7.18 1.53 5.58
C TRP A 112 -7.41 0.08 5.14
N GLY A 113 -7.99 -0.76 6.00
CA GLY A 113 -8.37 -2.11 5.61
C GLY A 113 -9.49 -2.12 4.55
N LEU A 114 -10.49 -1.24 4.67
CA LEU A 114 -11.55 -1.11 3.67
C LEU A 114 -10.99 -0.55 2.36
N ALA A 115 -10.11 0.45 2.43
CA ALA A 115 -9.41 1.00 1.28
C ALA A 115 -8.60 -0.08 0.54
N ALA A 116 -7.90 -0.95 1.26
CA ALA A 116 -7.14 -2.05 0.67
C ALA A 116 -8.02 -3.01 -0.15
N VAL A 117 -9.19 -3.43 0.38
CA VAL A 117 -10.14 -4.27 -0.38
C VAL A 117 -10.59 -3.57 -1.65
N LEU A 118 -10.97 -2.30 -1.55
CA LEU A 118 -11.48 -1.54 -2.68
C LEU A 118 -10.40 -1.38 -3.76
N LEU A 119 -9.15 -1.09 -3.38
CA LEU A 119 -8.03 -0.94 -4.30
C LEU A 119 -7.67 -2.25 -4.98
N LEU A 120 -7.58 -3.36 -4.24
CA LEU A 120 -7.33 -4.68 -4.82
C LEU A 120 -8.44 -5.10 -5.78
N THR A 121 -9.70 -4.88 -5.39
CA THR A 121 -10.86 -5.17 -6.25
C THR A 121 -10.84 -4.30 -7.50
N ALA A 122 -10.49 -3.02 -7.39
CA ALA A 122 -10.37 -2.10 -8.52
C ALA A 122 -9.23 -2.49 -9.48
N ILE A 123 -8.08 -2.94 -8.95
CA ILE A 123 -6.99 -3.47 -9.76
C ILE A 123 -7.42 -4.76 -10.46
N GLY A 124 -8.07 -5.69 -9.76
CA GLY A 124 -8.62 -6.92 -10.34
C GLY A 124 -9.60 -6.62 -11.47
N TRP A 125 -10.47 -5.64 -11.29
CA TRP A 125 -11.39 -5.16 -12.33
C TRP A 125 -10.67 -4.55 -13.51
N TYR A 126 -9.66 -3.72 -13.23
CA TYR A 126 -8.89 -3.07 -14.27
C TYR A 126 -8.10 -4.05 -15.14
N LEU A 127 -7.54 -5.11 -14.54
CA LEU A 127 -6.65 -6.06 -15.23
C LEU A 127 -7.40 -7.18 -15.94
N SER A 128 -8.48 -7.69 -15.36
CA SER A 128 -9.15 -8.90 -15.88
C SER A 128 -10.26 -8.60 -16.88
N CYS A 129 -10.96 -7.46 -16.73
CA CYS A 129 -12.22 -7.19 -17.41
C CYS A 129 -13.26 -8.33 -17.26
N ASP A 130 -13.13 -9.16 -16.23
CA ASP A 130 -13.96 -10.35 -15.98
C ASP A 130 -14.63 -10.25 -14.61
N ASP A 131 -15.95 -10.21 -14.60
CA ASP A 131 -16.76 -10.11 -13.39
C ASP A 131 -16.48 -11.23 -12.37
N ASP A 132 -16.15 -12.45 -12.83
CA ASP A 132 -15.86 -13.58 -11.96
C ASP A 132 -14.53 -13.38 -11.23
N VAL A 133 -13.50 -12.92 -11.95
CA VAL A 133 -12.19 -12.60 -11.39
C VAL A 133 -12.29 -11.43 -10.41
N VAL A 134 -13.13 -10.44 -10.70
CA VAL A 134 -13.34 -9.28 -9.80
C VAL A 134 -14.00 -9.70 -8.50
N VAL A 135 -15.06 -10.51 -8.58
CA VAL A 135 -15.75 -11.02 -7.38
C VAL A 135 -14.82 -11.94 -6.59
N ALA A 136 -14.05 -12.81 -7.26
CA ALA A 136 -13.05 -13.65 -6.61
C ALA A 136 -11.98 -12.80 -5.91
N THR A 137 -11.47 -11.76 -6.56
CA THR A 137 -10.49 -10.83 -5.97
C THR A 137 -11.03 -10.17 -4.71
N ALA A 138 -12.30 -9.72 -4.71
CA ALA A 138 -12.92 -9.14 -3.52
C ALA A 138 -13.03 -10.14 -2.36
N TRP A 139 -13.35 -11.40 -2.65
CA TRP A 139 -13.36 -12.47 -1.66
C TRP A 139 -11.96 -12.79 -1.12
N PHE A 140 -10.97 -12.94 -2.01
CA PHE A 140 -9.58 -13.20 -1.60
C PHE A 140 -9.01 -12.06 -0.77
N ALA A 141 -9.23 -10.80 -1.19
CA ALA A 141 -8.81 -9.63 -0.42
C ALA A 141 -9.42 -9.63 0.99
N THR A 142 -10.67 -10.07 1.12
CA THR A 142 -11.39 -10.11 2.40
C THR A 142 -10.97 -11.26 3.32
N LEU A 143 -10.83 -12.46 2.76
CA LEU A 143 -10.76 -13.71 3.53
C LEU A 143 -9.34 -14.26 3.69
N VAL A 144 -8.38 -13.84 2.86
CA VAL A 144 -7.00 -14.29 2.97
C VAL A 144 -6.33 -13.55 4.12
N PRO A 145 -5.92 -14.24 5.21
CA PRO A 145 -5.44 -13.57 6.41
C PRO A 145 -4.23 -12.66 6.16
N GLY A 146 -3.33 -13.04 5.25
CA GLY A 146 -2.14 -12.26 4.91
C GLY A 146 -2.40 -10.94 4.19
N VAL A 147 -3.62 -10.71 3.68
CA VAL A 147 -3.93 -9.48 2.93
C VAL A 147 -4.53 -8.41 3.84
N ILE A 148 -5.35 -8.80 4.82
CA ILE A 148 -6.06 -7.84 5.70
C ILE A 148 -6.03 -8.24 7.16
N THR A 149 -6.32 -9.49 7.48
CA THR A 149 -6.49 -9.92 8.87
C THR A 149 -5.21 -9.77 9.70
N LEU A 150 -4.06 -10.14 9.13
CA LEU A 150 -2.75 -9.99 9.77
C LEU A 150 -2.26 -8.54 9.79
N SER A 151 -2.74 -7.70 8.88
CA SER A 151 -2.37 -6.28 8.83
C SER A 151 -3.18 -5.42 9.80
N ILE A 152 -4.35 -5.90 10.25
CA ILE A 152 -5.14 -5.27 11.32
C ILE A 152 -4.69 -5.80 12.69
N LYS A 153 -4.54 -7.12 12.82
CA LYS A 153 -4.27 -7.79 14.10
C LYS A 153 -2.78 -7.75 14.44
N GLY A 154 -2.39 -6.88 15.35
CA GLY A 154 -1.00 -6.62 15.73
C GLY A 154 -0.64 -5.14 15.82
N ALA A 155 -1.59 -4.26 15.48
CA ALA A 155 -1.49 -2.81 15.63
C ALA A 155 -0.23 -2.20 14.99
N SER A 156 0.24 -2.75 13.88
CA SER A 156 1.25 -2.09 13.06
C SER A 156 0.53 -1.08 12.15
N GLY A 157 0.40 0.14 12.64
CA GLY A 157 -0.45 1.18 12.05
C GLY A 157 0.06 1.76 10.73
N SER A 158 1.20 1.34 10.21
CA SER A 158 1.84 1.97 9.04
C SER A 158 1.75 1.12 7.76
N GLU A 159 1.48 -0.17 7.91
CA GLU A 159 1.54 -1.20 6.88
C GLU A 159 0.42 -1.03 5.85
N LEU A 160 -0.82 -1.00 6.32
CA LEU A 160 -2.01 -0.83 5.48
C LEU A 160 -2.00 0.50 4.71
N PRO A 161 -1.73 1.67 5.32
CA PRO A 161 -1.63 2.91 4.57
C PRO A 161 -0.53 2.88 3.51
N ALA A 162 0.66 2.37 3.84
CA ALA A 162 1.75 2.23 2.88
C ALA A 162 1.35 1.34 1.69
N ALA A 163 0.75 0.18 1.96
CA ALA A 163 0.23 -0.73 0.93
C ALA A 163 -0.86 -0.06 0.08
N CYS A 164 -1.80 0.65 0.70
CA CYS A 164 -2.87 1.37 -0.02
C CYS A 164 -2.31 2.44 -0.94
N PHE A 165 -1.33 3.23 -0.49
CA PHE A 165 -0.69 4.23 -1.34
C PHE A 165 0.04 3.61 -2.53
N LEU A 166 0.74 2.48 -2.33
CA LEU A 166 1.40 1.76 -3.42
C LEU A 166 0.39 1.14 -4.41
N LEU A 167 -0.68 0.53 -3.91
CA LEU A 167 -1.75 -0.04 -4.74
C LEU A 167 -2.47 1.05 -5.54
N ALA A 168 -2.77 2.19 -4.91
CA ALA A 168 -3.35 3.34 -5.58
C ALA A 168 -2.40 3.91 -6.64
N SER A 169 -1.10 4.03 -6.32
CA SER A 169 -0.08 4.45 -7.29
C SER A 169 -0.04 3.52 -8.51
N ALA A 170 0.01 2.21 -8.28
CA ALA A 170 0.00 1.20 -9.34
C ALA A 170 -1.27 1.29 -10.21
N LEU A 171 -2.46 1.40 -9.58
CA LEU A 171 -3.73 1.54 -10.30
C LEU A 171 -3.76 2.82 -11.16
N VAL A 172 -3.28 3.94 -10.64
CA VAL A 172 -3.22 5.21 -11.38
C VAL A 172 -2.24 5.09 -12.56
N VAL A 173 -1.09 4.42 -12.40
CA VAL A 173 -0.15 4.16 -13.49
C VAL A 173 -0.78 3.30 -14.58
N LEU A 174 -1.43 2.19 -14.19
CA LEU A 174 -2.13 1.30 -15.12
C LEU A 174 -3.21 2.06 -15.90
N TRP A 175 -3.96 2.93 -15.22
CA TRP A 175 -4.97 3.78 -15.84
C TRP A 175 -4.40 4.83 -16.79
N ALA A 176 -3.36 5.53 -16.35
CA ALA A 176 -2.77 6.66 -17.07
C ALA A 176 -1.99 6.22 -18.31
N LEU A 177 -1.32 5.07 -18.25
CA LEU A 177 -0.47 4.54 -19.32
C LEU A 177 -1.15 3.46 -20.17
N ASP A 178 -2.47 3.34 -20.05
CA ASP A 178 -3.28 2.48 -20.90
C ASP A 178 -3.21 2.90 -22.37
N ARG A 179 -2.78 1.97 -23.23
CA ARG A 179 -2.66 2.16 -24.68
C ARG A 179 -4.01 2.44 -25.32
N GLY A 180 -5.09 1.86 -24.80
CA GLY A 180 -6.45 2.00 -25.36
C GLY A 180 -7.00 3.43 -25.31
N ARG A 181 -6.37 4.34 -24.57
CA ARG A 181 -6.88 5.70 -24.38
C ARG A 181 -6.27 6.74 -25.34
N GLY A 182 -5.32 6.40 -26.20
CA GLY A 182 -4.67 7.35 -27.11
C GLY A 182 -3.43 8.06 -26.50
N PRO A 183 -2.97 9.20 -27.05
CA PRO A 183 -1.67 9.78 -26.68
C PRO A 183 -1.60 10.35 -25.24
N LEU A 184 -0.39 10.39 -24.70
CA LEU A 184 -0.04 10.97 -23.40
C LEU A 184 -0.21 12.51 -23.41
N GLY A 185 -1.38 12.98 -22.99
CA GLY A 185 -1.64 14.40 -22.74
C GLY A 185 -1.34 14.86 -21.31
N LEU A 186 -1.49 16.17 -21.06
CA LEU A 186 -1.20 16.80 -19.77
C LEU A 186 -1.92 16.12 -18.59
N ARG A 187 -3.20 15.75 -18.75
CA ARG A 187 -3.97 15.04 -17.72
C ARG A 187 -3.33 13.71 -17.29
N ARG A 188 -2.72 12.99 -18.22
CA ARG A 188 -2.06 11.70 -17.92
C ARG A 188 -0.72 11.88 -17.27
N TYR A 189 0.05 12.88 -17.70
CA TYR A 189 1.26 13.25 -16.95
C TYR A 189 0.93 13.71 -15.53
N GLY A 190 -0.16 14.47 -15.36
CA GLY A 190 -0.69 14.81 -14.04
C GLY A 190 -1.07 13.58 -13.21
N ALA A 191 -1.66 12.56 -13.82
CA ALA A 191 -1.96 11.30 -13.14
C ALA A 191 -0.69 10.50 -12.78
N VAL A 192 0.30 10.43 -13.67
CA VAL A 192 1.61 9.81 -13.39
C VAL A 192 2.34 10.56 -12.27
N ALA A 193 2.26 11.89 -12.24
CA ALA A 193 2.74 12.71 -11.14
C ALA A 193 1.97 12.43 -9.84
N GLY A 194 0.65 12.25 -9.91
CA GLY A 194 -0.17 11.81 -8.78
C GLY A 194 0.25 10.44 -8.24
N ALA A 195 0.60 9.49 -9.12
CA ALA A 195 1.13 8.20 -8.71
C ALA A 195 2.50 8.33 -8.01
N GLY A 196 3.37 9.22 -8.48
CA GLY A 196 4.63 9.54 -7.80
C GLY A 196 4.40 10.13 -6.41
N ALA A 197 3.45 11.06 -6.27
CA ALA A 197 3.05 11.59 -4.98
C ALA A 197 2.51 10.50 -4.04
N LEU A 198 1.68 9.57 -4.52
CA LEU A 198 1.23 8.43 -3.72
C LEU A 198 2.42 7.55 -3.26
N THR A 199 3.41 7.31 -4.12
CA THR A 199 4.64 6.60 -3.75
C THR A 199 5.44 7.36 -2.69
N GLY A 200 5.53 8.69 -2.80
CA GLY A 200 6.13 9.55 -1.77
C GLY A 200 5.40 9.45 -0.41
N LEU A 201 4.06 9.42 -0.41
CA LEU A 201 3.26 9.19 0.79
C LEU A 201 3.48 7.80 1.38
N ALA A 202 3.64 6.77 0.54
CA ALA A 202 3.99 5.43 1.00
C ALA A 202 5.34 5.44 1.72
N TYR A 203 6.35 6.14 1.17
CA TYR A 203 7.65 6.33 1.83
C TYR A 203 7.52 7.08 3.17
N LEU A 204 6.74 8.16 3.21
CA LEU A 204 6.45 8.93 4.43
C LEU A 204 5.56 8.18 5.43
N THR A 205 5.08 6.99 5.07
CA THR A 205 4.43 6.05 5.99
C THR A 205 5.43 5.00 6.46
N ARG A 206 6.21 4.46 5.51
CA ARG A 206 7.23 3.43 5.73
C ARG A 206 8.35 3.56 4.69
N PRO A 207 9.62 3.76 5.09
CA PRO A 207 10.71 3.95 4.14
C PRO A 207 11.01 2.70 3.30
N GLU A 208 10.67 1.51 3.80
CA GLU A 208 10.79 0.24 3.07
C GLU A 208 9.91 0.22 1.80
N SER A 209 8.88 1.08 1.75
CA SER A 209 8.04 1.28 0.56
C SER A 209 8.79 1.85 -0.64
N LEU A 210 10.02 2.35 -0.46
CA LEU A 210 10.84 2.85 -1.56
C LEU A 210 11.16 1.75 -2.58
N MET A 211 11.37 0.51 -2.13
CA MET A 211 11.67 -0.62 -3.02
C MET A 211 10.47 -0.97 -3.94
N PRO A 212 9.26 -1.26 -3.43
CA PRO A 212 8.09 -1.47 -4.29
C PRO A 212 7.71 -0.19 -5.07
N GLY A 213 7.92 1.00 -4.50
CA GLY A 213 7.75 2.27 -5.20
C GLY A 213 8.67 2.42 -6.43
N GLY A 214 9.94 2.02 -6.29
CA GLY A 214 10.91 1.97 -7.39
C GLY A 214 10.50 0.98 -8.48
N ALA A 215 9.92 -0.16 -8.12
CA ALA A 215 9.36 -1.10 -9.08
C ALA A 215 8.20 -0.46 -9.88
N ILE A 216 7.31 0.29 -9.23
CA ILE A 216 6.26 1.05 -9.92
C ILE A 216 6.87 2.10 -10.87
N GLY A 217 7.90 2.82 -10.44
CA GLY A 217 8.63 3.77 -11.29
C GLY A 217 9.27 3.11 -12.52
N LEU A 218 9.83 1.92 -12.36
CA LEU A 218 10.32 1.12 -13.49
C LEU A 218 9.18 0.72 -14.44
N PHE A 219 8.03 0.30 -13.92
CA PHE A 219 6.85 0.02 -14.72
C PHE A 219 6.35 1.27 -15.47
N VAL A 220 6.41 2.46 -14.88
CA VAL A 220 6.10 3.72 -15.58
C VAL A 220 6.98 3.89 -16.81
N LEU A 221 8.29 3.68 -16.67
CA LEU A 221 9.23 3.77 -17.80
C LEU A 221 8.90 2.75 -18.90
N ILE A 222 8.67 1.48 -18.51
CA ILE A 222 8.37 0.38 -19.44
C ILE A 222 7.06 0.63 -20.18
N LEU A 223 6.00 0.99 -19.47
CA LEU A 223 4.67 1.21 -20.06
C LEU A 223 4.66 2.47 -20.93
N ALA A 224 5.29 3.57 -20.50
CA ALA A 224 5.38 4.78 -21.29
C ALA A 224 6.21 4.58 -22.56
N TRP A 225 7.31 3.81 -22.50
CA TRP A 225 8.08 3.42 -23.69
C TRP A 225 7.21 2.61 -24.66
N ARG A 226 6.49 1.62 -24.12
CA ARG A 226 5.58 0.74 -24.88
C ARG A 226 4.37 1.46 -25.45
N SER A 227 3.96 2.59 -24.89
CA SER A 227 2.79 3.36 -25.36
C SER A 227 3.01 4.13 -26.66
N SER A 228 4.23 4.13 -27.20
CA SER A 228 4.57 4.86 -28.41
C SER A 228 4.49 3.97 -29.65
N ASP A 229 3.48 4.20 -30.49
CA ASP A 229 3.43 3.65 -31.86
C ASP A 229 4.44 4.34 -32.81
N HIS A 230 5.19 5.30 -32.29
CA HIS A 230 6.13 6.13 -33.03
C HIS A 230 7.56 5.66 -32.74
N GLY A 231 8.51 6.01 -33.61
CA GLY A 231 9.89 5.54 -33.55
C GLY A 231 10.61 5.69 -32.19
N PRO A 232 11.70 4.95 -31.97
CA PRO A 232 12.31 4.73 -30.64
C PRO A 232 12.73 6.02 -29.92
N LYS A 233 13.10 7.07 -30.66
CA LYS A 233 13.46 8.37 -30.07
C LYS A 233 12.29 9.05 -29.35
N LEU A 234 11.07 8.97 -29.89
CA LEU A 234 9.90 9.60 -29.27
C LEU A 234 9.40 8.76 -28.09
N ALA A 235 9.48 7.42 -28.20
CA ALA A 235 9.21 6.50 -27.10
C ALA A 235 10.10 6.80 -25.89
N ALA A 236 11.41 6.96 -26.12
CA ALA A 236 12.38 7.32 -25.09
C ALA A 236 12.04 8.66 -24.42
N ARG A 237 11.73 9.70 -25.20
CA ARG A 237 11.37 11.01 -24.66
C ARG A 237 10.11 10.96 -23.79
N ARG A 238 9.09 10.21 -24.20
CA ARG A 238 7.85 10.03 -23.41
C ARG A 238 8.10 9.25 -22.13
N ALA A 239 8.88 8.17 -22.21
CA ALA A 239 9.28 7.39 -21.04
C ALA A 239 10.04 8.25 -20.03
N LEU A 240 11.02 9.04 -20.49
CA LEU A 240 11.76 9.97 -19.64
C LEU A 240 10.86 11.05 -19.04
N ALA A 241 9.95 11.63 -19.81
CA ALA A 241 9.01 12.64 -19.29
C ALA A 241 8.05 12.06 -18.24
N ALA A 242 7.54 10.85 -18.46
CA ALA A 242 6.67 10.16 -17.49
C ALA A 242 7.45 9.76 -16.24
N GLY A 243 8.65 9.22 -16.41
CA GLY A 243 9.57 8.91 -15.32
C GLY A 243 9.96 10.14 -14.52
N ALA A 244 10.22 11.27 -15.17
CA ALA A 244 10.48 12.54 -14.50
C ALA A 244 9.25 13.04 -13.72
N ALA A 245 8.05 13.00 -14.31
CA ALA A 245 6.82 13.40 -13.62
C ALA A 245 6.57 12.58 -12.35
N PHE A 246 6.77 11.25 -12.43
CA PHE A 246 6.68 10.34 -11.28
C PHE A 246 7.79 10.58 -10.25
N GLY A 247 9.04 10.61 -10.70
CA GLY A 247 10.21 10.72 -9.83
C GLY A 247 10.29 12.05 -9.09
N VAL A 248 10.01 13.17 -9.77
CA VAL A 248 10.04 14.50 -9.17
C VAL A 248 8.99 14.63 -8.08
N THR A 249 7.76 14.20 -8.31
CA THR A 249 6.69 14.28 -7.29
C THR A 249 6.94 13.34 -6.11
N THR A 250 7.49 12.16 -6.36
CA THR A 250 7.97 11.26 -5.30
C THR A 250 9.02 11.96 -4.44
N ALA A 251 10.07 12.50 -5.07
CA ALA A 251 11.17 13.18 -4.38
C ALA A 251 10.72 14.43 -3.63
N LEU A 252 9.79 15.22 -4.18
CA LEU A 252 9.26 16.42 -3.54
C LEU A 252 8.56 16.11 -2.21
N LEU A 253 7.88 14.97 -2.09
CA LEU A 253 7.29 14.56 -0.81
C LEU A 253 8.31 13.93 0.15
N MET A 254 9.30 13.22 -0.36
CA MET A 254 10.36 12.65 0.48
C MET A 254 11.28 13.73 1.06
N ALA A 255 11.56 14.79 0.29
CA ALA A 255 12.61 15.76 0.58
C ALA A 255 12.47 16.47 1.94
N PRO A 256 11.28 16.93 2.39
CA PRO A 256 11.13 17.56 3.70
C PRO A 256 11.52 16.63 4.85
N TYR A 257 11.14 15.36 4.76
CA TYR A 257 11.48 14.37 5.80
C TYR A 257 12.96 14.02 5.78
N LEU A 258 13.57 13.88 4.59
CA LEU A 258 15.01 13.67 4.47
C LEU A 258 15.82 14.86 5.01
N ALA A 259 15.37 16.08 4.76
CA ALA A 259 15.97 17.30 5.32
C ALA A 259 15.83 17.37 6.83
N TYR A 260 14.66 17.00 7.38
CA TYR A 260 14.44 16.88 8.82
C TYR A 260 15.39 15.83 9.43
N MET A 261 15.50 14.66 8.82
CA MET A 261 16.45 13.62 9.26
C MET A 261 17.88 14.12 9.27
N HIS A 262 18.34 14.73 8.18
CA HIS A 262 19.68 15.31 8.08
C HIS A 262 19.93 16.40 9.12
N GLY A 263 18.92 17.24 9.39
CA GLY A 263 19.01 18.30 10.38
C GLY A 263 19.29 17.80 11.80
N ASN A 264 18.73 16.64 12.18
CA ASN A 264 18.85 16.08 13.53
C ASN A 264 19.96 15.01 13.66
N THR A 265 20.42 14.41 12.56
CA THR A 265 21.46 13.36 12.59
C THR A 265 22.80 13.79 12.00
N GLY A 266 22.86 14.93 11.31
CA GLY A 266 24.04 15.38 10.56
C GLY A 266 24.41 14.50 9.36
N SER A 267 23.60 13.51 8.99
CA SER A 267 23.88 12.59 7.88
C SER A 267 22.67 12.35 6.99
N TRP A 268 22.89 12.26 5.68
CA TRP A 268 21.84 11.90 4.74
C TRP A 268 21.54 10.40 4.84
N SER A 269 20.37 10.06 5.35
CA SER A 269 19.88 8.69 5.39
C SER A 269 18.46 8.59 4.84
N LEU A 270 18.18 7.50 4.11
CA LEU A 270 16.84 7.18 3.63
C LEU A 270 15.94 6.64 4.76
N THR A 271 16.53 6.12 5.82
CA THR A 271 15.83 5.67 7.02
C THR A 271 16.79 5.62 8.21
N SER A 272 16.26 5.83 9.40
CA SER A 272 16.96 5.64 10.67
C SER A 272 16.87 4.20 11.19
N LYS A 273 15.98 3.37 10.63
CA LYS A 273 15.68 1.99 11.10
C LYS A 273 16.77 0.97 10.82
N THR A 274 17.74 1.27 9.95
CA THR A 274 18.82 0.32 9.61
C THR A 274 19.77 0.03 10.79
N LYS A 275 19.68 0.80 11.88
CA LYS A 275 20.56 0.67 13.04
C LYS A 275 19.96 -0.17 14.18
N ASP A 276 18.69 -0.60 14.10
CA ASP A 276 18.00 -1.45 15.10
C ASP A 276 18.63 -2.86 15.29
N ALA A 277 19.71 -3.17 14.56
CA ALA A 277 20.45 -4.42 14.68
C ALA A 277 21.66 -4.34 15.64
N SER A 278 21.94 -3.21 16.31
CA SER A 278 23.10 -3.11 17.20
C SER A 278 22.84 -3.74 18.58
N ILE A 279 23.71 -4.66 19.01
CA ILE A 279 23.62 -5.32 20.32
C ILE A 279 23.65 -4.29 21.46
N ASP A 280 24.39 -3.20 21.28
CA ASP A 280 24.49 -2.14 22.28
C ASP A 280 23.18 -1.34 22.41
N ALA A 281 22.44 -1.12 21.31
CA ALA A 281 21.10 -0.54 21.40
C ALA A 281 20.12 -1.48 22.12
N TRP A 282 20.22 -2.79 21.89
CA TRP A 282 19.41 -3.77 22.63
C TRP A 282 19.77 -3.85 24.11
N ARG A 283 21.04 -3.66 24.47
CA ARG A 283 21.46 -3.54 25.88
C ARG A 283 20.89 -2.28 26.53
N ALA A 284 20.97 -1.13 25.86
CA ALA A 284 20.38 0.12 26.34
C ALA A 284 18.85 0.01 26.51
N VAL A 285 18.15 -0.76 25.66
CA VAL A 285 16.73 -1.10 25.87
C VAL A 285 16.53 -1.97 27.12
N ALA A 286 17.38 -2.97 27.34
CA ALA A 286 17.30 -3.84 28.53
C ALA A 286 17.57 -3.08 29.84
N GLU A 287 18.34 -2.00 29.77
CA GLU A 287 18.69 -1.11 30.90
C GLU A 287 17.74 0.09 31.04
N ASP A 288 16.67 0.16 30.24
CA ASP A 288 15.71 1.27 30.18
C ASP A 288 16.36 2.65 29.88
N ASN A 289 17.52 2.66 29.23
CA ASN A 289 18.26 3.87 28.85
C ASN A 289 18.06 4.24 27.38
N ARG A 290 16.91 4.85 27.07
CA ARG A 290 16.56 5.19 25.68
C ARG A 290 17.40 6.32 25.08
N LEU A 291 17.94 7.22 25.91
CA LEU A 291 18.80 8.31 25.42
C LEU A 291 20.13 7.75 24.90
N GLU A 292 20.73 6.81 25.63
CA GLU A 292 21.90 6.06 25.16
C GLU A 292 21.57 5.23 23.93
N ARG A 293 20.42 4.56 23.92
CA ARG A 293 19.96 3.84 22.74
C ARG A 293 19.83 4.75 21.52
N ASP A 294 19.22 5.92 21.67
CA ASP A 294 18.98 6.85 20.57
C ASP A 294 20.28 7.52 20.11
N GLN A 295 21.25 7.74 21.01
CA GLN A 295 22.62 8.13 20.65
C GLN A 295 23.33 7.03 19.83
N ILE A 296 23.21 5.76 20.23
CA ILE A 296 23.77 4.61 19.50
C ILE A 296 23.08 4.43 18.13
N LEU A 297 21.74 4.47 18.13
CA LEU A 297 20.91 4.22 16.94
C LEU A 297 20.87 5.38 15.98
N TYR A 298 21.00 6.63 16.42
CA TYR A 298 20.79 7.77 15.53
C TYR A 298 22.00 8.70 15.46
N ALA A 299 23.07 8.44 16.23
CA ALA A 299 24.22 9.32 16.33
C ALA A 299 23.81 10.77 16.65
N ILE A 300 22.81 10.92 17.55
CA ILE A 300 22.32 12.22 18.01
C ILE A 300 23.48 12.99 18.63
N GLN A 301 23.61 14.28 18.28
CA GLN A 301 24.65 15.13 18.83
C GLN A 301 24.51 15.22 20.37
N PRO A 302 25.62 15.34 21.13
CA PRO A 302 25.58 15.29 22.60
C PRO A 302 24.73 16.39 23.27
N ASP A 303 24.42 17.46 22.54
CA ASP A 303 23.60 18.60 22.98
C ASP A 303 22.10 18.43 22.72
N GLY A 304 21.67 17.35 22.07
CA GLY A 304 20.25 17.03 21.87
C GLY A 304 19.53 17.97 20.89
N VAL A 305 20.28 18.66 20.03
CA VAL A 305 19.79 19.53 18.93
C VAL A 305 20.12 18.91 17.58
#